data_AF-A0A507BP92-F1
#
_entry.id   AF-A0A507BP92-F1
#
_cell.length_a   1.000
_cell.length_b   1.000
_cell.length_c   1.000
_cell.angle_alpha   90.00
_cell.angle_beta   90.00
_cell.angle_gamma   90.00
#
_symmetry.space_group_name_H-M   'P 1'
#
loop_
_entity.id
_entity.type
_entity.pdbx_description
1 polymer ?
#
loop_
_entity_poly.entity_id
_entity_poly.type
_entity_poly.pdbx_seq_one_letter_code
_entity_poly.pdbx_strand_id
1 'polypeptide(L)'
;MNLPRKHGQILFIQEINSKAAELSGASVRVLGKLISRDSSTNNYTIEYNESQLLVNVSLLGDVGLRIKSLYEFLGELEEGDQRQVVLKARIVRVMDGVDVALYDQAVKIRRKFEHFPTTFAATVHPVVFFSIIDHYLRRTDSQQRVIGALLGVRSDDGNQVEIRNCFPLPVTENGDDEDVVVDMDYFSQMYNLHQTVNSKEILVGWYATGSSSSQVSEKSVWLQEFFAAEIAPHQPIHLVVDTAMKEAMLGLRAYTSSPVGIPDVGATTTAGRMFIQVPCDLKNYDAEKSGLEIISMAKNHAQQSSGLLSDMDNLERSIIQVRQMLDTVGDYVDAVIAGQIKPNRVIGRYLMDTVSSIPKVDATEFERLFNNHLQDLLMVIYLANLTKSQLAIAERLQNLL
;
A
#
# COMPACT_ATOMS: atom_id res chain seq x y z
N MET A 1 -18.81 -27.45 14.91
CA MET A 1 -18.53 -26.37 13.93
C MET A 1 -17.56 -25.40 14.60
N ASN A 2 -16.25 -25.66 14.50
CA ASN A 2 -15.21 -24.86 15.16
C ASN A 2 -14.75 -23.77 14.19
N LEU A 3 -15.24 -22.54 14.36
CA LEU A 3 -14.65 -21.39 13.67
C LEU A 3 -13.19 -21.21 14.14
N PRO A 4 -12.27 -20.81 13.26
CA PRO A 4 -10.92 -20.42 13.66
C PRO A 4 -11.01 -19.22 14.62
N ARG A 5 -10.51 -19.39 15.84
CA ARG A 5 -10.67 -18.41 16.92
C ARG A 5 -9.79 -17.18 16.67
N LYS A 6 -10.35 -15.99 16.90
CA LYS A 6 -9.64 -14.71 16.84
C LYS A 6 -8.51 -14.69 17.89
N HIS A 7 -7.37 -14.07 17.57
CA HIS A 7 -6.30 -13.75 18.52
C HIS A 7 -6.88 -12.96 19.71
N GLY A 8 -6.65 -13.40 20.94
CA GLY A 8 -7.10 -12.68 22.13
C GLY A 8 -6.34 -11.36 22.33
N GLN A 9 -7.05 -10.23 22.33
CA GLN A 9 -6.47 -8.89 22.49
C GLN A 9 -6.01 -8.66 23.93
N ILE A 10 -4.80 -8.13 24.13
CA ILE A 10 -4.30 -7.81 25.48
C ILE A 10 -5.01 -6.53 25.95
N LEU A 11 -5.79 -6.62 27.04
CA LEU A 11 -6.56 -5.53 27.63
C LEU A 11 -6.23 -5.37 29.13
N PHE A 12 -6.17 -4.12 29.61
CA PHE A 12 -6.05 -3.84 31.05
C PHE A 12 -7.43 -3.90 31.72
N ILE A 13 -7.48 -4.24 33.01
CA ILE A 13 -8.75 -4.38 33.75
C ILE A 13 -9.56 -3.08 33.73
N GLN A 14 -8.89 -1.93 33.86
CA GLN A 14 -9.51 -0.60 33.77
C GLN A 14 -10.24 -0.35 32.44
N GLU A 15 -9.69 -0.86 31.34
CA GLU A 15 -10.25 -0.70 29.99
C GLU A 15 -11.48 -1.57 29.78
N ILE A 16 -11.47 -2.77 30.36
CA ILE A 16 -12.60 -3.70 30.32
C ILE A 16 -13.78 -3.13 31.10
N ASN A 17 -13.51 -2.57 32.30
CA ASN A 17 -14.55 -1.99 33.14
C ASN A 17 -15.17 -0.72 32.52
N SER A 18 -14.40 0.05 31.75
CA SER A 18 -14.91 1.26 31.06
C SER A 18 -15.65 0.95 29.76
N LYS A 19 -15.34 -0.14 29.07
CA LYS A 19 -15.93 -0.54 27.78
C LYS A 19 -16.75 -1.84 27.84
N ALA A 20 -17.35 -2.10 28.99
CA ALA A 20 -18.05 -3.35 29.31
C ALA A 20 -19.09 -3.79 28.27
N ALA A 21 -19.88 -2.85 27.74
CA ALA A 21 -20.98 -3.16 26.80
C ALA A 21 -20.50 -3.43 25.36
N GLU A 22 -19.35 -2.88 24.94
CA GLU A 22 -18.82 -3.00 23.57
C GLU A 22 -17.97 -4.26 23.37
N LEU A 23 -17.42 -4.81 24.46
CA LEU A 23 -16.46 -5.91 24.46
C LEU A 23 -17.08 -7.29 24.75
N SER A 24 -18.41 -7.38 24.85
CA SER A 24 -19.11 -8.65 25.08
C SER A 24 -18.87 -9.64 23.93
N GLY A 25 -18.39 -10.85 24.25
CA GLY A 25 -17.99 -11.87 23.28
C GLY A 25 -16.60 -11.71 22.68
N ALA A 26 -15.83 -10.67 23.07
CA ALA A 26 -14.44 -10.50 22.62
C ALA A 26 -13.51 -11.49 23.35
N SER A 27 -12.54 -12.04 22.62
CA SER A 27 -11.46 -12.82 23.23
C SER A 27 -10.36 -11.88 23.72
N VAL A 28 -10.00 -11.97 25.00
CA VAL A 28 -9.07 -11.05 25.66
C VAL A 28 -8.03 -11.78 26.49
N ARG A 29 -6.86 -11.16 26.63
CA ARG A 29 -5.79 -11.54 27.57
C ARG A 29 -5.69 -10.48 28.65
N VAL A 30 -5.78 -10.89 29.91
CA VAL A 30 -5.78 -9.99 31.07
C VAL A 30 -4.78 -10.48 32.09
N LEU A 31 -3.91 -9.57 32.53
CA LEU A 31 -2.99 -9.80 33.64
C LEU A 31 -3.63 -9.34 34.95
N GLY A 32 -3.52 -10.14 36.01
CA GLY A 32 -4.02 -9.76 37.33
C GLY A 32 -3.52 -10.64 38.45
N LYS A 33 -3.41 -10.06 39.64
CA LYS A 33 -3.06 -10.77 40.87
C LYS A 33 -4.30 -11.38 41.48
N LEU A 34 -4.24 -12.65 41.84
CA LEU A 34 -5.39 -13.33 42.43
C LEU A 34 -5.59 -12.94 43.90
N ILE A 35 -6.74 -12.38 44.26
CA ILE A 35 -7.05 -11.95 45.65
C ILE A 35 -7.91 -12.97 46.40
N SER A 36 -8.99 -13.41 45.77
CA SER A 36 -9.98 -14.26 46.42
C SER A 36 -10.53 -15.31 45.45
N ARG A 37 -10.98 -16.41 46.03
CA ARG A 37 -11.61 -17.52 45.32
C ARG A 37 -12.95 -17.78 45.99
N ASP A 38 -14.03 -17.69 45.22
CA ASP A 38 -15.32 -18.22 45.62
C ASP A 38 -15.43 -19.67 45.16
N SER A 39 -15.43 -20.59 46.14
CA SER A 39 -15.45 -22.03 45.88
C SER A 39 -16.84 -22.52 45.45
N SER A 40 -17.90 -21.73 45.66
CA SER A 40 -19.27 -22.10 45.30
C SER A 40 -19.59 -21.85 43.83
N THR A 41 -19.00 -20.81 43.24
CA THR A 41 -19.30 -20.35 41.87
C THR A 41 -18.15 -20.56 40.86
N ASN A 42 -17.02 -21.11 41.30
CA ASN A 42 -15.77 -21.20 40.51
C ASN A 42 -15.30 -19.85 39.94
N ASN A 43 -15.67 -18.76 40.63
CA ASN A 43 -15.27 -17.41 40.31
C ASN A 43 -14.07 -16.99 41.15
N TYR A 44 -13.13 -16.34 40.49
CA TYR A 44 -11.91 -15.83 41.07
C TYR A 44 -11.86 -14.33 40.86
N THR A 45 -11.49 -13.57 41.90
CA THR A 45 -11.32 -12.12 41.79
C THR A 45 -9.85 -11.81 41.57
N ILE A 46 -9.56 -11.17 40.44
CA ILE A 46 -8.22 -10.68 40.11
C ILE A 46 -8.17 -9.16 40.24
N GLU A 47 -7.01 -8.63 40.61
CA GLU A 47 -6.76 -7.19 40.71
C GLU A 47 -5.50 -6.80 39.97
N TYR A 48 -5.60 -5.64 39.29
CA TYR A 48 -4.49 -5.02 38.58
C TYR A 48 -4.70 -3.51 38.58
N ASN A 49 -3.69 -2.73 39.01
CA ASN A 49 -3.74 -1.26 39.09
C ASN A 49 -5.04 -0.75 39.74
N GLU A 50 -5.34 -1.22 40.95
CA GLU A 50 -6.51 -0.83 41.77
C GLU A 50 -7.88 -1.15 41.14
N SER A 51 -7.91 -1.94 40.06
CA SER A 51 -9.14 -2.37 39.41
C SER A 51 -9.31 -3.87 39.50
N GLN A 52 -10.55 -4.31 39.75
CA GLN A 52 -10.89 -5.70 39.96
C GLN A 52 -11.73 -6.24 38.81
N LEU A 53 -11.54 -7.53 38.49
CA LEU A 53 -12.30 -8.28 37.49
C LEU A 53 -12.64 -9.66 38.03
N LEU A 54 -13.86 -10.12 37.73
CA LEU A 54 -14.29 -11.49 38.02
C LEU A 54 -13.90 -12.41 36.87
N VAL A 55 -13.26 -13.54 37.21
CA VAL A 55 -12.82 -14.55 36.25
C VAL A 55 -13.48 -15.88 36.60
N ASN A 56 -14.27 -16.41 35.69
CA ASN A 56 -14.85 -17.75 35.81
C ASN A 56 -13.87 -18.79 35.25
N VAL A 57 -13.51 -19.77 36.07
CA VAL A 57 -12.48 -20.78 35.78
C VAL A 57 -13.09 -22.15 35.46
N SER A 58 -14.41 -22.25 35.26
CA SER A 58 -15.11 -23.53 35.04
C SER A 58 -14.60 -24.34 33.83
N LEU A 59 -13.97 -23.67 32.86
CA LEU A 59 -13.42 -24.31 31.66
C LEU A 59 -11.96 -24.79 31.80
N LEU A 60 -11.28 -24.43 32.88
CA LEU A 60 -9.85 -24.67 33.07
C LEU A 60 -9.51 -26.01 33.76
N GLY A 61 -10.52 -26.72 34.26
CA GLY A 61 -10.33 -27.95 35.05
C GLY A 61 -9.83 -27.66 36.48
N ASP A 62 -9.30 -28.69 37.16
CA ASP A 62 -8.76 -28.54 38.51
C ASP A 62 -7.37 -27.88 38.48
N VAL A 63 -7.37 -26.54 38.44
CA VAL A 63 -6.15 -25.75 38.45
C VAL A 63 -5.89 -25.24 39.87
N GLY A 64 -4.79 -25.70 40.47
CA GLY A 64 -4.33 -25.28 41.80
C GLY A 64 -3.77 -23.85 41.83
N LEU A 65 -4.62 -22.85 41.58
CA LEU A 65 -4.24 -21.44 41.60
C LEU A 65 -3.98 -20.97 43.04
N ARG A 66 -2.78 -20.43 43.28
CA ARG A 66 -2.37 -19.84 44.56
C ARG A 66 -2.83 -18.38 44.67
N ILE A 67 -3.44 -18.04 45.81
CA ILE A 67 -3.81 -16.66 46.15
C ILE A 67 -2.53 -15.83 46.31
N LYS A 68 -2.57 -14.57 45.90
CA LYS A 68 -1.47 -13.59 45.84
C LYS A 68 -0.43 -13.82 44.73
N SER A 69 -0.57 -14.83 43.88
CA SER A 69 0.25 -14.98 42.66
C SER A 69 -0.32 -14.17 41.49
N LEU A 70 0.55 -13.84 40.54
CA LEU A 70 0.23 -13.11 39.31
C LEU A 70 -0.07 -14.10 38.18
N TYR A 71 -1.17 -13.88 37.48
CA TYR A 71 -1.61 -14.75 36.38
C TYR A 71 -2.03 -13.95 35.15
N GLU A 72 -1.77 -14.53 33.98
CA GLU A 72 -2.34 -14.10 32.70
C GLU A 72 -3.50 -15.04 32.35
N PHE A 73 -4.70 -14.49 32.22
CA PHE A 73 -5.91 -15.22 31.83
C PHE A 73 -6.27 -14.87 30.38
N LEU A 74 -6.48 -15.91 29.56
CA LEU A 74 -7.04 -15.78 28.22
C LEU A 74 -8.45 -16.37 28.23
N GLY A 75 -9.43 -15.57 27.82
CA GLY A 75 -10.83 -15.95 27.86
C GLY A 75 -11.71 -15.12 26.93
N GLU A 76 -13.01 -15.37 27.03
CA GLU A 76 -14.06 -14.57 26.38
C GLU A 76 -14.77 -13.75 27.46
N LEU A 77 -15.05 -12.48 27.18
CA LEU A 77 -15.82 -11.62 28.09
C LEU A 77 -17.31 -11.92 27.94
N GLU A 78 -17.98 -12.26 29.03
CA GLU A 78 -19.42 -12.47 29.11
C GLU A 78 -20.04 -11.40 30.03
N GLU A 79 -21.25 -10.95 29.70
CA GLU A 79 -22.02 -10.06 30.58
C GLU A 79 -22.64 -10.89 31.71
N GLY A 80 -22.28 -10.57 32.96
CA GLY A 80 -22.83 -11.19 34.15
C GLY A 80 -24.09 -10.49 34.65
N ASP A 81 -24.79 -11.15 35.59
CA ASP A 81 -25.92 -10.55 36.28
C ASP A 81 -25.47 -9.27 37.00
N GLN A 82 -26.14 -8.13 36.74
CA GLN A 82 -25.84 -6.78 37.26
C GLN A 82 -24.76 -5.96 36.51
N ARG A 83 -24.64 -6.05 35.18
CA ARG A 83 -23.71 -5.23 34.35
C ARG A 83 -22.22 -5.40 34.71
N GLN A 84 -21.88 -6.43 35.48
CA GLN A 84 -20.49 -6.79 35.75
C GLN A 84 -19.99 -7.71 34.64
N VAL A 85 -18.84 -7.39 34.06
CA VAL A 85 -18.23 -8.24 33.03
C VAL A 85 -17.48 -9.37 33.73
N VAL A 86 -17.75 -10.60 33.31
CA VAL A 86 -17.06 -11.79 33.79
C VAL A 86 -16.20 -12.36 32.68
N LEU A 87 -14.90 -12.55 32.94
CA LEU A 87 -14.00 -13.20 32.01
C LEU A 87 -14.13 -14.71 32.16
N LYS A 88 -14.62 -15.39 31.13
CA LYS A 88 -14.64 -16.86 31.08
C LYS A 88 -13.29 -17.37 30.61
N ALA A 89 -12.41 -17.70 31.54
CA ALA A 89 -11.04 -18.10 31.23
C ALA A 89 -10.98 -19.52 30.65
N ARG A 90 -10.22 -19.67 29.56
CA ARG A 90 -9.94 -20.96 28.90
C ARG A 90 -8.50 -21.38 29.04
N ILE A 91 -7.58 -20.43 29.19
CA ILE A 91 -6.16 -20.67 29.43
C ILE A 91 -5.70 -19.74 30.56
N VAL A 92 -4.88 -20.26 31.46
CA VAL A 92 -4.23 -19.49 32.53
C VAL A 92 -2.74 -19.78 32.51
N ARG A 93 -1.93 -18.74 32.74
CA ARG A 93 -0.47 -18.83 32.83
C ARG A 93 0.01 -18.14 34.10
N VAL A 94 0.91 -18.79 34.84
CA VAL A 94 1.62 -18.18 35.98
C VAL A 94 2.63 -17.17 35.44
N MET A 95 2.59 -15.95 35.95
CA MET A 95 3.50 -14.85 35.59
C MET A 95 4.30 -14.35 36.81
N ASP A 96 4.44 -15.19 37.83
CA ASP A 96 5.25 -14.89 39.00
C ASP A 96 6.72 -14.64 38.60
N GLY A 97 7.28 -13.52 39.07
CA GLY A 97 8.66 -13.11 38.77
C GLY A 97 8.83 -12.22 37.54
N VAL A 98 7.75 -11.90 36.82
CA VAL A 98 7.77 -10.92 35.72
C VAL A 98 7.75 -9.50 36.28
N ASP A 99 8.57 -8.62 35.71
CA ASP A 99 8.53 -7.19 35.99
C ASP A 99 7.26 -6.58 35.38
N VAL A 100 6.31 -6.23 36.25
CA VAL A 100 5.00 -5.68 35.89
C VAL A 100 5.14 -4.32 35.18
N ALA A 101 6.12 -3.50 35.58
CA ALA A 101 6.35 -2.19 34.97
C ALA A 101 6.87 -2.35 33.53
N LEU A 102 7.79 -3.29 33.32
CA LEU A 102 8.30 -3.61 31.98
C LEU A 102 7.21 -4.23 31.10
N TYR A 103 6.35 -5.08 31.66
CA TYR A 103 5.20 -5.64 30.94
C TYR A 103 4.23 -4.55 30.49
N ASP A 104 3.88 -3.60 31.36
CA ASP A 104 3.02 -2.47 31.02
C ASP A 104 3.62 -1.61 29.91
N GLN A 105 4.92 -1.32 29.97
CA GLN A 105 5.63 -0.61 28.91
C GLN A 105 5.60 -1.40 27.60
N ALA A 106 5.88 -2.71 27.63
CA ALA A 106 5.87 -3.57 26.45
C ALA A 106 4.49 -3.66 25.81
N VAL A 107 3.42 -3.77 26.59
CA VAL A 107 2.04 -3.76 26.08
C VAL A 107 1.68 -2.41 25.48
N LYS A 108 2.05 -1.30 26.12
CA LYS A 108 1.82 0.05 25.57
C LYS A 108 2.59 0.27 24.26
N ILE A 109 3.85 -0.17 24.18
CA ILE A 109 4.68 -0.10 22.97
C ILE A 109 4.06 -0.98 21.88
N ARG A 110 3.77 -2.24 22.17
CA ARG A 110 3.14 -3.16 21.22
C ARG A 110 1.83 -2.62 20.70
N ARG A 111 0.98 -2.06 21.57
CA ARG A 111 -0.25 -1.41 21.15
C ARG A 111 0.02 -0.20 20.29
N LYS A 112 0.99 0.67 20.61
CA LYS A 112 1.38 1.77 19.72
C LYS A 112 1.78 1.23 18.33
N PHE A 113 2.52 0.13 18.26
CA PHE A 113 2.87 -0.53 16.99
C PHE A 113 1.68 -1.19 16.28
N GLU A 114 0.74 -1.81 17.00
CA GLU A 114 -0.47 -2.44 16.44
C GLU A 114 -1.56 -1.42 16.08
N HIS A 115 -1.63 -0.28 16.79
CA HIS A 115 -2.43 0.92 16.48
C HIS A 115 -1.74 1.86 15.49
N PHE A 116 -0.63 1.45 14.88
CA PHE A 116 -0.31 1.86 13.53
C PHE A 116 -1.02 0.88 12.57
N PRO A 117 -2.34 1.00 12.32
CA PRO A 117 -2.83 0.54 11.04
C PRO A 117 -2.23 1.48 9.99
N THR A 118 -2.27 1.04 8.74
CA THR A 118 -1.75 1.76 7.58
C THR A 118 -0.23 1.60 7.40
N THR A 119 0.16 0.35 7.14
CA THR A 119 0.90 0.14 5.89
C THR A 119 0.01 0.64 4.75
N PHE A 120 -0.04 1.96 4.54
CA PHE A 120 -0.79 2.54 3.44
C PHE A 120 -0.12 2.09 2.14
N ALA A 121 -0.88 1.81 1.10
CA ALA A 121 -0.29 1.45 -0.19
C ALA A 121 0.08 2.73 -0.94
N ALA A 122 1.32 2.81 -1.43
CA ALA A 122 1.75 3.87 -2.33
C ALA A 122 1.51 3.40 -3.77
N THR A 123 0.82 4.23 -4.55
CA THR A 123 0.66 4.03 -5.99
C THR A 123 1.37 5.16 -6.72
N VAL A 124 2.29 4.82 -7.62
CA VAL A 124 3.11 5.81 -8.34
C VAL A 124 2.75 5.80 -9.82
N HIS A 125 2.51 6.99 -10.37
CA HIS A 125 2.29 7.17 -11.80
C HIS A 125 3.63 7.18 -12.57
N PRO A 126 3.71 6.55 -13.76
CA PRO A 126 4.93 6.53 -14.59
C PRO A 126 5.55 7.89 -14.87
N VAL A 127 4.73 8.95 -15.00
CA VAL A 127 5.22 10.31 -15.25
C VAL A 127 6.19 10.77 -14.17
N VAL A 128 5.94 10.42 -12.90
CA VAL A 128 6.81 10.74 -11.77
C VAL A 128 8.17 10.10 -11.95
N PHE A 129 8.20 8.83 -12.36
CA PHE A 129 9.44 8.11 -12.58
C PHE A 129 10.27 8.72 -13.71
N PHE A 130 9.65 9.10 -14.84
CA PHE A 130 10.35 9.80 -15.92
C PHE A 130 10.86 11.17 -15.50
N SER A 131 10.07 11.94 -14.74
CA SER A 131 10.49 13.24 -14.20
C SER A 131 11.68 13.12 -13.25
N ILE A 132 11.72 12.09 -12.40
CA ILE A 132 12.87 11.84 -11.50
C ILE A 132 14.12 11.47 -12.31
N ILE A 133 14.00 10.66 -13.36
CA ILE A 133 15.12 10.30 -14.23
C ILE A 133 15.61 11.51 -15.03
N ASP A 134 14.70 12.31 -15.61
CA ASP A 134 15.05 13.54 -16.32
C ASP A 134 15.79 14.51 -15.38
N HIS A 135 15.30 14.67 -14.15
CA HIS A 135 15.98 15.47 -13.13
C HIS A 135 17.38 14.90 -12.80
N TYR A 136 17.51 13.58 -12.69
CA TYR A 136 18.81 12.93 -12.47
C TYR A 136 19.80 13.14 -13.62
N LEU A 137 19.33 13.23 -14.86
CA LEU A 137 20.16 13.48 -16.05
C LEU A 137 20.61 14.94 -16.17
N ARG A 138 19.82 15.88 -15.64
CA ARG A 138 20.12 17.33 -15.68
C ARG A 138 21.04 17.82 -14.56
N ARG A 139 21.43 16.93 -13.64
CA ARG A 139 22.25 17.30 -12.48
C ARG A 139 23.63 17.81 -12.89
N THR A 140 24.24 18.61 -12.02
CA THR A 140 25.66 18.95 -12.13
C THR A 140 26.52 17.72 -11.80
N ASP A 141 27.66 17.57 -12.48
CA ASP A 141 28.54 16.39 -12.34
C ASP A 141 29.05 16.14 -10.91
N SER A 142 28.98 17.15 -10.02
CA SER A 142 29.34 17.06 -8.61
C SER A 142 28.28 16.37 -7.74
N GLN A 143 27.01 16.36 -8.16
CA GLN A 143 25.91 15.81 -7.37
C GLN A 143 25.74 14.32 -7.65
N GLN A 144 25.91 13.49 -6.62
CA GLN A 144 25.70 12.04 -6.72
C GLN A 144 24.22 11.65 -6.53
N ARG A 145 23.50 12.46 -5.75
CA ARG A 145 22.10 12.27 -5.37
C ARG A 145 21.31 13.51 -5.71
N VAL A 146 20.06 13.27 -6.10
CA VAL A 146 19.10 14.29 -6.48
C VAL A 146 17.84 14.11 -5.63
N ILE A 147 17.30 15.22 -5.14
CA ILE A 147 16.20 15.25 -4.18
C ILE A 147 15.09 16.14 -4.72
N GLY A 148 13.84 15.79 -4.45
CA GLY A 148 12.70 16.65 -4.77
C GLY A 148 11.45 16.29 -4.00
N ALA A 149 10.42 17.09 -4.19
CA ALA A 149 9.12 16.92 -3.52
C ALA A 149 8.16 16.07 -4.36
N LEU A 150 7.34 15.28 -3.68
CA LEU A 150 6.28 14.45 -4.26
C LEU A 150 4.91 15.07 -4.01
N LEU A 151 4.15 15.18 -5.09
CA LEU A 151 2.78 15.69 -5.10
C LEU A 151 1.81 14.58 -5.48
N GLY A 152 0.65 14.60 -4.86
CA GLY A 152 -0.34 13.55 -5.09
C GLY A 152 -1.63 13.77 -4.33
N VAL A 153 -2.45 12.73 -4.34
CA VAL A 153 -3.73 12.71 -3.66
C VAL A 153 -3.72 11.59 -2.63
N ARG A 154 -4.19 11.89 -1.42
CA ARG A 154 -4.46 10.86 -0.40
C ARG A 154 -5.94 10.54 -0.42
N SER A 155 -6.28 9.26 -0.28
CA SER A 155 -7.67 8.82 -0.11
C SER A 155 -8.20 9.29 1.24
N ASP A 156 -9.52 9.52 1.34
CA ASP A 156 -10.20 9.92 2.58
C ASP A 156 -10.01 8.90 3.72
N ASP A 157 -9.81 7.63 3.37
CA ASP A 157 -9.52 6.54 4.32
C ASP A 157 -8.06 6.56 4.83
N GLY A 158 -7.20 7.40 4.27
CA GLY A 158 -5.79 7.57 4.64
C GLY A 158 -4.87 6.38 4.29
N ASN A 159 -5.43 5.26 3.82
CA ASN A 159 -4.71 4.01 3.60
C ASN A 159 -4.16 3.83 2.17
N GLN A 160 -4.49 4.73 1.25
CA GLN A 160 -3.95 4.73 -0.10
C GLN A 160 -3.45 6.12 -0.47
N VAL A 161 -2.27 6.15 -1.05
CA VAL A 161 -1.61 7.36 -1.48
C VAL A 161 -1.26 7.25 -2.95
N GLU A 162 -1.75 8.18 -3.76
CA GLU A 162 -1.52 8.22 -5.19
C GLU A 162 -0.58 9.38 -5.53
N ILE A 163 0.66 9.04 -5.89
CA ILE A 163 1.72 9.97 -6.26
C ILE A 163 1.59 10.25 -7.76
N ARG A 164 1.12 11.45 -8.10
CA ARG A 164 0.79 11.85 -9.48
C ARG A 164 1.87 12.69 -10.12
N ASN A 165 2.53 13.52 -9.34
CA ASN A 165 3.49 14.50 -9.87
C ASN A 165 4.66 14.68 -8.90
N CYS A 166 5.73 15.28 -9.39
CA CYS A 166 6.89 15.61 -8.58
C CYS A 166 7.64 16.80 -9.18
N PHE A 167 8.35 17.54 -8.33
CA PHE A 167 9.21 18.62 -8.79
C PHE A 167 10.60 18.57 -8.12
N PRO A 168 11.65 19.00 -8.83
CA PRO A 168 13.00 19.04 -8.31
C PRO A 168 13.14 20.04 -7.16
N LEU A 169 13.97 19.74 -6.16
CA LEU A 169 14.37 20.73 -5.16
C LEU A 169 15.88 21.00 -5.27
N PRO A 170 16.30 22.27 -5.33
CA PRO A 170 17.71 22.61 -5.27
C PRO A 170 18.20 22.35 -3.85
N VAL A 171 18.84 21.20 -3.65
CA VAL A 171 19.46 20.82 -2.40
C VAL A 171 20.97 20.97 -2.53
N THR A 172 21.56 21.73 -1.62
CA THR A 172 23.02 21.84 -1.55
C THR A 172 23.50 20.91 -0.45
N GLU A 173 24.11 19.80 -0.87
CA GLU A 173 24.86 18.93 0.03
C GLU A 173 26.33 19.36 -0.03
N ASN A 174 26.78 20.14 0.94
CA ASN A 174 28.22 20.42 1.08
C ASN A 174 28.92 19.12 1.48
N GLY A 175 30.08 18.85 0.86
CA GLY A 175 30.83 17.61 1.08
C GLY A 175 31.48 17.50 2.46
N ASP A 176 31.68 18.63 3.14
CA ASP A 176 32.36 18.73 4.44
C ASP A 176 31.41 18.93 5.63
N ASP A 177 30.18 19.39 5.40
CA ASP A 177 29.16 19.60 6.44
C ASP A 177 28.06 18.52 6.36
N GLU A 178 27.58 18.08 7.51
CA GLU A 178 26.42 17.17 7.62
C GLU A 178 25.10 17.88 7.27
N ASP A 179 25.12 19.22 7.19
CA ASP A 179 23.95 20.05 6.98
C ASP A 179 23.48 20.01 5.51
N VAL A 180 22.22 19.62 5.35
CA VAL A 180 21.50 19.67 4.07
C VAL A 180 20.66 20.93 4.05
N VAL A 181 20.96 21.86 3.16
CA VAL A 181 20.19 23.11 3.03
C VAL A 181 19.20 22.99 1.89
N VAL A 182 17.92 23.18 2.22
CA VAL A 182 16.80 23.22 1.26
C VAL A 182 16.35 24.67 1.10
N ASP A 183 16.23 25.14 -0.14
CA ASP A 183 15.68 26.46 -0.45
C ASP A 183 14.15 26.50 -0.24
N MET A 184 13.72 27.11 0.86
CA MET A 184 12.31 27.23 1.23
C MET A 184 11.53 28.20 0.33
N ASP A 185 12.20 29.22 -0.20
CA ASP A 185 11.57 30.23 -1.04
C ASP A 185 11.20 29.60 -2.39
N TYR A 186 12.14 28.82 -2.95
CA TYR A 186 11.88 28.02 -4.15
C TYR A 186 10.76 27.00 -3.91
N PHE A 187 10.83 26.25 -2.81
CA PHE A 187 9.80 25.27 -2.45
C PHE A 187 8.41 25.90 -2.36
N SER A 188 8.28 27.03 -1.65
CA SER A 188 7.00 27.72 -1.46
C SER A 188 6.44 28.27 -2.77
N GLN A 189 7.28 28.89 -3.61
CA GLN A 189 6.87 29.41 -4.92
C GLN A 189 6.41 28.28 -5.84
N MET A 190 7.19 27.20 -5.93
CA MET A 190 6.88 26.07 -6.80
C MET A 190 5.63 25.32 -6.33
N TYR A 191 5.50 25.11 -5.02
CA TYR A 191 4.30 24.50 -4.43
C TYR A 191 3.04 25.31 -4.75
N ASN A 192 3.09 26.64 -4.60
CA ASN A 192 1.98 27.51 -4.96
C ASN A 192 1.61 27.41 -6.44
N LEU A 193 2.60 27.38 -7.35
CA LEU A 193 2.36 27.21 -8.79
C LEU A 193 1.66 25.89 -9.08
N HIS A 194 2.11 24.78 -8.49
CA HIS A 194 1.45 23.49 -8.64
C HIS A 194 0.02 23.49 -8.08
N GLN A 195 -0.21 24.15 -6.94
CA GLN A 195 -1.54 24.29 -6.37
C GLN A 195 -2.48 25.14 -7.26
N THR A 196 -1.95 26.13 -7.99
CA THR A 196 -2.74 26.90 -8.97
C THR A 196 -3.14 26.07 -10.19
N VAL A 197 -2.28 25.14 -10.63
CA VAL A 197 -2.56 24.23 -11.76
C VAL A 197 -3.55 23.14 -11.33
N ASN A 198 -3.31 22.53 -10.17
CA ASN A 198 -4.16 21.50 -9.62
C ASN A 198 -4.29 21.62 -8.09
N SER A 199 -5.44 22.12 -7.64
CA SER A 199 -5.72 22.29 -6.22
C SER A 199 -5.97 20.97 -5.46
N LYS A 200 -6.12 19.84 -6.16
CA LYS A 200 -6.29 18.52 -5.55
C LYS A 200 -4.96 17.88 -5.18
N GLU A 201 -3.86 18.33 -5.78
CA GLU A 201 -2.53 17.81 -5.47
C GLU A 201 -2.01 18.46 -4.19
N ILE A 202 -1.74 17.63 -3.20
CA ILE A 202 -1.13 18.02 -1.94
C ILE A 202 0.29 17.46 -1.86
N LEU A 203 1.09 18.01 -0.96
CA LEU A 203 2.40 17.47 -0.63
C LEU A 203 2.24 16.11 0.06
N VAL A 204 2.78 15.07 -0.56
CA VAL A 204 2.66 13.69 -0.09
C VAL A 204 3.95 13.19 0.57
N GLY A 205 5.09 13.73 0.14
CA GLY A 205 6.40 13.30 0.60
C GLY A 205 7.51 13.86 -0.26
N TRP A 206 8.62 13.12 -0.35
CA TRP A 206 9.80 13.50 -1.10
C TRP A 206 10.44 12.28 -1.75
N TYR A 207 11.18 12.51 -2.83
CA TYR A 207 11.93 11.47 -3.51
C TYR A 207 13.42 11.74 -3.44
N ALA A 208 14.18 10.67 -3.57
CA ALA A 208 15.60 10.72 -3.73
C ALA A 208 16.08 9.66 -4.72
N THR A 209 17.08 10.03 -5.51
CA THR A 209 17.83 9.05 -6.28
C THR A 209 18.92 8.44 -5.40
N GLY A 210 19.13 7.14 -5.50
CA GLY A 210 20.17 6.46 -4.73
C GLY A 210 20.70 5.27 -5.50
N SER A 211 21.99 4.97 -5.35
CA SER A 211 22.55 3.70 -5.79
C SER A 211 22.23 2.61 -4.76
N SER A 212 22.15 1.35 -5.20
CA SER A 212 21.65 0.22 -4.42
C SER A 212 22.35 0.00 -3.04
N SER A 213 23.49 0.65 -2.76
CA SER A 213 24.22 0.56 -1.49
C SER A 213 23.96 1.69 -0.49
N SER A 214 23.24 2.76 -0.84
CA SER A 214 22.98 3.92 0.03
C SER A 214 21.48 4.24 0.08
N GLN A 215 20.67 3.25 0.45
CA GLN A 215 19.20 3.34 0.37
C GLN A 215 18.60 4.28 1.44
N VAL A 216 19.30 4.49 2.56
CA VAL A 216 18.92 5.44 3.61
C VAL A 216 20.21 5.95 4.26
N SER A 217 20.60 7.19 3.95
CA SER A 217 21.71 7.89 4.63
C SER A 217 21.20 8.60 5.89
N GLU A 218 22.09 8.89 6.85
CA GLU A 218 21.80 9.67 8.07
C GLU A 218 21.11 11.01 7.75
N LYS A 219 21.53 11.67 6.65
CA LYS A 219 20.93 12.89 6.11
C LYS A 219 19.44 12.75 5.75
N SER A 220 18.97 11.53 5.50
CA SER A 220 17.56 11.24 5.18
C SER A 220 16.64 11.37 6.39
N VAL A 221 17.17 11.21 7.62
CA VAL A 221 16.41 11.38 8.86
C VAL A 221 15.99 12.84 9.04
N TRP A 222 16.93 13.77 8.82
CA TRP A 222 16.68 15.20 8.90
C TRP A 222 15.67 15.66 7.84
N LEU A 223 15.83 15.24 6.58
CA LEU A 223 14.87 15.56 5.51
C LEU A 223 13.47 15.04 5.81
N GLN A 224 13.38 13.83 6.34
CA GLN A 224 12.11 13.24 6.70
C GLN A 224 11.42 14.00 7.84
N GLU A 225 12.17 14.56 8.79
CA GLU A 225 11.63 15.43 9.84
C GLU A 225 11.16 16.78 9.29
N PHE A 226 11.96 17.38 8.41
CA PHE A 226 11.59 18.60 7.70
C PHE A 226 10.25 18.44 6.96
N PHE A 227 10.11 17.39 6.12
CA PHE A 227 8.85 17.14 5.42
C PHE A 227 7.72 16.67 6.35
N ALA A 228 8.02 16.06 7.50
CA ALA A 228 6.99 15.68 8.47
C ALA A 228 6.36 16.91 9.14
N ALA A 229 7.11 18.01 9.31
CA ALA A 229 6.56 19.27 9.80
C ALA A 229 5.57 19.88 8.80
N GLU A 230 5.90 19.85 7.50
CA GLU A 230 5.08 20.42 6.42
C GLU A 230 3.82 19.59 6.10
N ILE A 231 3.86 18.26 6.28
CA ILE A 231 2.79 17.32 5.86
C ILE A 231 1.84 16.95 7.03
N ALA A 232 2.02 17.57 8.20
CA ALA A 232 1.20 17.31 9.39
C ALA A 232 -0.31 17.47 9.07
N PRO A 233 -1.18 16.51 9.45
CA PRO A 233 -1.00 15.43 10.44
C PRO A 233 -0.55 14.06 9.88
N HIS A 234 -0.21 13.94 8.59
CA HIS A 234 0.09 12.66 7.95
C HIS A 234 1.60 12.41 7.84
N GLN A 235 2.02 11.14 7.77
CA GLN A 235 3.43 10.80 7.62
C GLN A 235 3.92 10.98 6.17
N PRO A 236 5.11 11.57 5.93
CA PRO A 236 5.69 11.69 4.61
C PRO A 236 6.07 10.33 4.02
N ILE A 237 5.93 10.20 2.70
CA ILE A 237 6.51 9.09 1.95
C ILE A 237 7.89 9.49 1.45
N HIS A 238 8.88 8.63 1.69
CA HIS A 238 10.20 8.74 1.10
C HIS A 238 10.33 7.73 -0.05
N LEU A 239 10.36 8.22 -1.29
CA LEU A 239 10.52 7.39 -2.47
C LEU A 239 11.99 7.33 -2.88
N VAL A 240 12.54 6.12 -2.98
CA VAL A 240 13.90 5.88 -3.46
C VAL A 240 13.82 5.26 -4.84
N VAL A 241 14.48 5.90 -5.80
CA VAL A 241 14.60 5.43 -7.18
C VAL A 241 16.05 5.01 -7.44
N ASP A 242 16.24 3.74 -7.77
CA ASP A 242 17.53 3.21 -8.20
C ASP A 242 17.80 3.59 -9.66
N THR A 243 18.87 4.34 -9.88
CA THR A 243 19.29 4.78 -11.21
C THR A 243 20.30 3.84 -11.86
N ALA A 244 20.87 2.90 -11.10
CA ALA A 244 21.89 1.98 -11.61
C ALA A 244 21.29 0.81 -12.41
N MET A 245 19.97 0.60 -12.33
CA MET A 245 19.19 -0.40 -13.09
C MET A 245 19.90 -1.76 -13.22
N LYS A 246 20.54 -2.22 -12.13
CA LYS A 246 21.32 -3.47 -12.11
C LYS A 246 20.42 -4.70 -12.10
N GLU A 247 19.21 -4.56 -11.55
CA GLU A 247 18.18 -5.58 -11.53
C GLU A 247 17.19 -5.33 -12.67
N ALA A 248 16.68 -6.40 -13.29
CA ALA A 248 15.67 -6.31 -14.37
C ALA A 248 14.28 -5.82 -13.88
N MET A 249 14.15 -5.46 -12.61
CA MET A 249 12.95 -4.88 -12.01
C MET A 249 13.13 -3.38 -11.83
N LEU A 250 12.03 -2.62 -11.93
CA LEU A 250 12.02 -1.20 -11.55
C LEU A 250 12.53 -1.08 -10.10
N GLY A 251 13.65 -0.39 -9.90
CA GLY A 251 14.24 -0.15 -8.59
C GLY A 251 13.51 0.94 -7.80
N LEU A 252 12.19 0.83 -7.69
CA LEU A 252 11.32 1.77 -6.98
C LEU A 252 11.02 1.20 -5.59
N ARG A 253 11.38 1.94 -4.53
CA ARG A 253 11.08 1.55 -3.15
C ARG A 253 10.52 2.74 -2.39
N ALA A 254 9.39 2.54 -1.73
CA ALA A 254 8.80 3.54 -0.85
C ALA A 254 9.10 3.18 0.61
N TYR A 255 9.45 4.20 1.39
CA TYR A 255 9.67 4.10 2.82
C TYR A 255 8.82 5.12 3.56
N THR A 256 8.45 4.78 4.80
CA THR A 256 7.85 5.72 5.75
C THR A 256 8.63 5.69 7.05
N SER A 257 8.62 6.78 7.81
CA SER A 257 9.38 6.87 9.04
C SER A 257 8.53 6.60 10.26
N SER A 258 8.99 5.66 11.08
CA SER A 258 8.43 5.37 12.39
C SER A 258 9.41 5.82 13.48
N PRO A 259 8.95 6.59 14.49
CA PRO A 259 9.78 6.89 15.64
C PRO A 259 10.06 5.59 16.41
N VAL A 260 11.33 5.23 16.53
CA VAL A 260 11.83 4.09 17.29
C VAL A 260 12.61 4.60 18.49
N GLY A 261 12.03 4.44 19.67
CA GLY A 261 12.68 4.78 20.93
C GLY A 261 11.93 4.16 22.09
N ILE A 262 12.66 3.83 23.16
CA ILE A 262 12.09 3.38 24.42
C ILE A 262 11.63 4.65 25.16
N PRO A 263 10.32 4.84 25.40
CA PRO A 263 9.86 5.98 26.18
C PRO A 263 10.05 5.66 27.66
N ASP A 264 11.27 5.78 28.22
CA ASP A 264 11.51 6.11 29.65
C ASP A 264 12.95 6.10 30.20
N VAL A 265 14.01 6.05 29.38
CA VAL A 265 15.38 6.18 29.94
C VAL A 265 15.91 7.59 29.72
N GLY A 266 15.49 8.50 30.61
CA GLY A 266 16.09 9.80 30.93
C GLY A 266 16.54 10.68 29.76
N ALA A 267 15.67 11.61 29.33
CA ALA A 267 15.90 12.93 28.68
C ALA A 267 17.02 13.14 27.62
N THR A 268 17.80 12.13 27.23
CA THR A 268 19.01 12.26 26.38
C THR A 268 19.21 11.07 25.45
N THR A 269 18.21 10.20 25.28
CA THR A 269 18.24 9.20 24.20
C THR A 269 17.41 9.74 23.04
N THR A 270 18.07 10.36 22.07
CA THR A 270 17.49 10.82 20.80
C THR A 270 16.57 9.74 20.25
N ALA A 271 15.29 10.05 20.07
CA ALA A 271 14.33 9.13 19.47
C ALA A 271 14.80 8.84 18.03
N GLY A 272 15.42 7.68 17.82
CA GLY A 272 15.84 7.25 16.49
C GLY A 272 14.62 7.14 15.59
N ARG A 273 14.75 7.45 14.30
CA ARG A 273 13.69 7.19 13.32
C ARG A 273 14.11 5.99 12.49
N MET A 274 13.23 5.00 12.39
CA MET A 274 13.44 3.85 11.51
C MET A 274 12.59 4.02 10.26
N PHE A 275 13.17 3.72 9.11
CA PHE A 275 12.45 3.66 7.84
C PHE A 275 11.86 2.26 7.66
N ILE A 276 10.56 2.20 7.47
CA ILE A 276 9.79 0.98 7.21
C ILE A 276 9.40 1.00 5.75
N GLN A 277 9.62 -0.11 5.05
CA GLN A 277 9.24 -0.23 3.65
C GLN A 277 7.72 -0.32 3.49
N VAL A 278 7.21 0.42 2.51
CA VAL A 278 5.80 0.53 2.16
C VAL A 278 5.58 -0.19 0.81
N PRO A 279 4.50 -0.98 0.64
CA PRO A 279 4.17 -1.56 -0.66
C PRO A 279 3.93 -0.45 -1.68
N CYS A 280 4.63 -0.53 -2.80
CA CYS A 280 4.62 0.46 -3.85
C CYS A 280 4.25 -0.21 -5.18
N ASP A 281 3.10 0.14 -5.73
CA ASP A 281 2.65 -0.34 -7.03
C ASP A 281 2.70 0.78 -8.06
N LEU A 282 3.04 0.43 -9.31
CA LEU A 282 3.00 1.36 -10.43
C LEU A 282 1.63 1.30 -11.08
N LYS A 283 0.90 2.42 -11.07
CA LYS A 283 -0.45 2.51 -11.63
C LYS A 283 -0.41 3.44 -12.83
N ASN A 284 -0.83 2.94 -13.98
CA ASN A 284 -0.87 3.70 -15.23
C ASN A 284 -2.28 4.24 -15.45
N TYR A 285 -2.40 5.51 -15.79
CA TYR A 285 -3.65 6.02 -16.36
C TYR A 285 -3.81 5.51 -17.81
N ASP A 286 -5.03 5.34 -18.31
CA ASP A 286 -5.25 4.81 -19.67
C ASP A 286 -4.59 5.66 -20.76
N ALA A 287 -4.59 6.98 -20.57
CA ALA A 287 -3.90 7.93 -21.45
C ALA A 287 -2.38 7.78 -21.39
N GLU A 288 -1.82 7.60 -20.19
CA GLU A 288 -0.38 7.39 -20.00
C GLU A 288 0.06 6.03 -20.54
N LYS A 289 -0.75 4.99 -20.36
CA LYS A 289 -0.49 3.66 -20.90
C LYS A 289 -0.36 3.71 -22.42
N SER A 290 -1.33 4.34 -23.10
CA SER A 290 -1.28 4.53 -24.55
C SER A 290 -0.01 5.30 -24.98
N GLY A 291 0.35 6.38 -24.27
CA GLY A 291 1.58 7.13 -24.54
C GLY A 291 2.85 6.30 -24.31
N LEU A 292 2.90 5.52 -23.24
CA LEU A 292 4.03 4.66 -22.90
C LEU A 292 4.20 3.52 -23.91
N GLU A 293 3.10 2.96 -24.40
CA GLU A 293 3.13 1.94 -25.46
C GLU A 293 3.76 2.51 -26.74
N ILE A 294 3.37 3.72 -27.15
CA ILE A 294 3.96 4.40 -28.31
C ILE A 294 5.45 4.66 -28.09
N ILE A 295 5.85 5.15 -26.91
CA ILE A 295 7.28 5.39 -26.59
C ILE A 295 8.07 4.08 -26.60
N SER A 296 7.51 3.00 -26.06
CA SER A 296 8.11 1.66 -26.07
C SER A 296 8.28 1.14 -27.51
N MET A 297 7.31 1.39 -28.38
CA MET A 297 7.40 1.05 -29.80
C MET A 297 8.48 1.88 -30.50
N ALA A 298 8.54 3.18 -30.24
CA ALA A 298 9.53 4.09 -30.82
C ALA A 298 10.96 3.72 -30.42
N LYS A 299 11.17 3.20 -29.20
CA LYS A 299 12.48 2.72 -28.74
C LYS A 299 13.07 1.64 -29.66
N ASN A 300 12.23 0.78 -30.23
CA ASN A 300 12.65 -0.32 -31.10
C ASN A 300 12.76 0.08 -32.58
N HIS A 301 12.39 1.31 -32.95
CA HIS A 301 12.46 1.81 -34.32
C HIS A 301 13.62 2.78 -34.49
N ALA A 302 14.44 2.55 -35.52
CA ALA A 302 15.65 3.33 -35.78
C ALA A 302 15.40 4.83 -36.06
N GLN A 303 14.17 5.22 -36.43
CA GLN A 303 13.82 6.60 -36.76
C GLN A 303 13.24 7.41 -35.57
N GLN A 304 13.14 6.83 -34.36
CA GLN A 304 12.60 7.48 -33.14
C GLN A 304 11.29 8.26 -33.34
N SER A 305 10.54 7.91 -34.39
CA SER A 305 9.26 8.50 -34.74
C SER A 305 8.34 7.36 -35.16
N SER A 306 7.30 7.17 -34.38
CA SER A 306 6.18 6.30 -34.73
C SER A 306 5.02 7.21 -35.06
N GLY A 307 4.48 7.11 -36.27
CA GLY A 307 3.14 7.65 -36.54
C GLY A 307 2.12 6.98 -35.61
N LEU A 308 0.99 7.65 -35.39
CA LEU A 308 -0.16 6.98 -34.79
C LEU A 308 -0.46 5.74 -35.65
N LEU A 309 -0.41 4.56 -35.04
CA LEU A 309 -0.73 3.32 -35.74
C LEU A 309 -2.16 3.41 -36.26
N SER A 310 -2.40 2.82 -37.44
CA SER A 310 -3.77 2.58 -37.87
C SER A 310 -4.49 1.69 -36.86
N ASP A 311 -5.78 1.91 -36.64
CA ASP A 311 -6.59 1.06 -35.75
C ASP A 311 -6.50 -0.42 -36.16
N MET A 312 -6.31 -0.69 -37.45
CA MET A 312 -6.10 -2.04 -37.98
C MET A 312 -4.77 -2.67 -37.52
N ASP A 313 -3.69 -1.90 -37.53
CA ASP A 313 -2.37 -2.37 -37.07
C ASP A 313 -2.39 -2.60 -35.55
N ASN A 314 -3.11 -1.75 -34.80
CA ASN A 314 -3.31 -1.93 -33.36
C ASN A 314 -4.10 -3.20 -33.07
N LEU A 315 -5.14 -3.47 -33.86
CA LEU A 315 -5.94 -4.69 -33.74
C LEU A 315 -5.09 -5.94 -34.03
N GLU A 316 -4.31 -5.94 -35.10
CA GLU A 316 -3.42 -7.05 -35.45
C GLU A 316 -2.45 -7.37 -34.30
N ARG A 317 -1.80 -6.33 -33.74
CA ARG A 317 -0.91 -6.49 -32.58
C ARG A 317 -1.63 -7.00 -31.35
N SER A 318 -2.82 -6.48 -31.06
CA SER A 318 -3.63 -6.94 -29.93
C SER A 318 -3.99 -8.43 -30.07
N ILE A 319 -4.31 -8.87 -31.29
CA ILE A 319 -4.58 -10.29 -31.59
C ILE A 319 -3.32 -11.13 -31.36
N ILE A 320 -2.15 -10.68 -31.83
CA ILE A 320 -0.88 -11.38 -31.62
C ILE A 320 -0.55 -11.47 -30.12
N GLN A 321 -0.75 -10.39 -29.36
CA GLN A 321 -0.49 -10.37 -27.93
C GLN A 321 -1.44 -11.30 -27.17
N VAL A 322 -2.74 -11.29 -27.50
CA VAL A 322 -3.73 -12.22 -26.91
C VAL A 322 -3.36 -13.66 -27.23
N ARG A 323 -2.92 -13.94 -28.46
CA ARG A 323 -2.42 -15.27 -28.82
C ARG A 323 -1.23 -15.69 -27.96
N GLN A 324 -0.23 -14.82 -27.78
CA GLN A 324 0.93 -15.11 -26.93
C GLN A 324 0.53 -15.35 -25.46
N MET A 325 -0.43 -14.59 -24.94
CA MET A 325 -0.97 -14.80 -23.59
C MET A 325 -1.67 -16.15 -23.47
N LEU A 326 -2.46 -16.54 -24.48
CA LEU A 326 -3.11 -17.85 -24.54
C LEU A 326 -2.09 -19.00 -24.64
N ASP A 327 -1.06 -18.85 -25.46
CA ASP A 327 0.03 -19.83 -25.58
C ASP A 327 0.73 -20.03 -24.22
N THR A 328 1.04 -18.93 -23.52
CA THR A 328 1.66 -18.97 -22.18
C THR A 328 0.78 -19.69 -21.15
N VAL A 329 -0.53 -19.44 -21.18
CA VAL A 329 -1.50 -20.12 -20.30
C VAL A 329 -1.62 -21.60 -20.68
N GLY A 330 -1.60 -21.93 -21.97
CA GLY A 330 -1.59 -23.29 -22.48
C GLY A 330 -0.37 -24.07 -21.97
N ASP A 331 0.83 -23.50 -22.15
CA ASP A 331 2.08 -24.08 -21.67
C ASP A 331 2.07 -24.32 -20.16
N TYR A 332 1.51 -23.39 -19.38
CA TYR A 332 1.34 -23.56 -17.93
C TYR A 332 0.42 -24.74 -17.59
N VAL A 333 -0.72 -24.86 -18.27
CA VAL A 333 -1.67 -25.96 -18.05
C VAL A 333 -1.04 -27.30 -18.43
N ASP A 334 -0.35 -27.37 -19.57
CA ASP A 334 0.36 -28.58 -20.01
C ASP A 334 1.47 -28.99 -19.04
N ALA A 335 2.23 -28.02 -18.50
CA ALA A 335 3.26 -28.27 -17.49
C ALA A 335 2.69 -28.78 -16.16
N VAL A 336 1.49 -28.33 -15.77
CA VAL A 336 0.78 -28.82 -14.59
C VAL A 336 0.23 -30.23 -14.83
N ILE A 337 -0.30 -30.53 -16.02
CA ILE A 337 -0.77 -31.87 -16.40
C ILE A 337 0.40 -32.86 -16.45
N ALA A 338 1.55 -32.45 -16.98
CA ALA A 338 2.78 -33.24 -16.99
C ALA A 338 3.43 -33.40 -15.59
N GLY A 339 2.90 -32.73 -14.57
CA GLY A 339 3.37 -32.83 -13.19
C GLY A 339 4.67 -32.07 -12.89
N GLN A 340 5.13 -31.18 -13.77
CA GLN A 340 6.36 -30.41 -13.59
C GLN A 340 6.16 -29.23 -12.62
N ILE A 341 4.97 -28.61 -12.61
CA ILE A 341 4.63 -27.45 -11.80
C ILE A 341 3.50 -27.80 -10.82
N LYS A 342 3.59 -27.31 -9.57
CA LYS A 342 2.53 -27.53 -8.57
C LYS A 342 1.24 -26.80 -8.99
N PRO A 343 0.08 -27.48 -8.97
CA PRO A 343 -1.19 -26.88 -9.38
C PRO A 343 -1.61 -25.77 -8.41
N ASN A 344 -1.90 -24.58 -8.94
CA ASN A 344 -2.50 -23.48 -8.19
C ASN A 344 -4.02 -23.45 -8.40
N ARG A 345 -4.78 -23.70 -7.33
CA ARG A 345 -6.25 -23.75 -7.38
C ARG A 345 -6.91 -22.42 -7.71
N VAL A 346 -6.27 -21.29 -7.34
CA VAL A 346 -6.80 -19.95 -7.61
C VAL A 346 -6.78 -19.66 -9.11
N ILE A 347 -5.65 -19.96 -9.77
CA ILE A 347 -5.50 -19.80 -11.22
C ILE A 347 -6.45 -20.75 -11.95
N GLY A 348 -6.54 -22.01 -11.52
CA GLY A 348 -7.47 -22.98 -12.14
C GLY A 348 -8.93 -22.53 -12.10
N ARG A 349 -9.37 -21.95 -10.98
CA ARG A 349 -10.73 -21.39 -10.87
C ARG A 349 -10.91 -20.19 -11.80
N TYR A 350 -9.95 -19.26 -11.82
CA TYR A 350 -10.00 -18.09 -12.69
C TYR A 350 -10.07 -18.47 -14.18
N LEU A 351 -9.28 -19.46 -14.61
CA LEU A 351 -9.33 -19.98 -15.98
C LEU A 351 -10.69 -20.62 -16.30
N MET A 352 -11.25 -21.39 -15.37
CA MET A 352 -12.57 -22.01 -15.55
C MET A 352 -13.68 -20.95 -15.70
N ASP A 353 -13.66 -19.92 -14.84
CA ASP A 353 -14.59 -18.80 -14.90
C ASP A 353 -14.44 -18.05 -16.25
N THR A 354 -13.20 -17.80 -16.68
CA THR A 354 -12.90 -17.13 -17.96
C THR A 354 -13.41 -17.94 -19.15
N VAL A 355 -13.11 -19.25 -19.23
CA VAL A 355 -13.59 -20.10 -20.34
C VAL A 355 -15.11 -20.22 -20.33
N SER A 356 -15.73 -20.24 -19.15
CA SER A 356 -17.20 -20.28 -19.03
C SER A 356 -17.89 -18.98 -19.46
N SER A 357 -17.17 -17.85 -19.40
CA SER A 357 -17.69 -16.55 -19.82
C SER A 357 -17.70 -16.35 -21.33
N ILE A 358 -17.00 -17.19 -22.10
CA ILE A 358 -16.94 -17.09 -23.55
C ILE A 358 -18.25 -17.61 -24.15
N PRO A 359 -19.00 -16.78 -24.90
CA PRO A 359 -20.21 -17.23 -25.56
C PRO A 359 -19.88 -18.29 -26.61
N LYS A 360 -20.59 -19.42 -26.56
CA LYS A 360 -20.51 -20.47 -27.59
C LYS A 360 -21.32 -20.02 -28.80
N VAL A 361 -20.71 -19.19 -29.64
CA VAL A 361 -21.29 -18.79 -30.93
C VAL A 361 -20.94 -19.86 -31.95
N ASP A 362 -21.91 -20.29 -32.76
CA ASP A 362 -21.64 -21.18 -33.88
C ASP A 362 -20.77 -20.47 -34.93
N ALA A 363 -19.84 -21.19 -35.54
CA ALA A 363 -18.87 -20.61 -36.47
C ALA A 363 -19.55 -19.89 -37.64
N THR A 364 -20.67 -20.46 -38.12
CA THR A 364 -21.44 -19.90 -39.24
C THR A 364 -22.15 -18.60 -38.87
N GLU A 365 -22.67 -18.52 -37.66
CA GLU A 365 -23.35 -17.34 -37.15
C GLU A 365 -22.36 -16.21 -36.86
N PHE A 366 -21.18 -16.55 -36.33
CA PHE A 366 -20.09 -15.59 -36.12
C PHE A 366 -19.61 -14.99 -37.44
N GLU A 367 -19.37 -15.82 -38.48
CA GLU A 367 -18.93 -15.34 -39.78
C GLU A 367 -19.97 -14.42 -40.42
N ARG A 368 -21.27 -14.74 -40.30
CA ARG A 368 -22.34 -13.84 -40.77
C ARG A 368 -22.37 -12.52 -40.01
N LEU A 369 -22.26 -12.55 -38.68
CA LEU A 369 -22.24 -11.34 -37.85
C LEU A 369 -21.02 -10.47 -38.14
N PHE A 370 -19.84 -11.09 -38.32
CA PHE A 370 -18.60 -10.39 -38.63
C PHE A 370 -18.65 -9.73 -40.02
N ASN A 371 -19.15 -10.44 -41.04
CA ASN A 371 -19.31 -9.89 -42.38
C ASN A 371 -20.31 -8.73 -42.42
N ASN A 372 -21.44 -8.83 -41.71
CA ASN A 372 -22.39 -7.73 -41.60
C ASN A 372 -21.74 -6.51 -40.92
N HIS A 373 -20.99 -6.73 -39.84
CA HIS A 373 -20.27 -5.65 -39.16
C HIS A 373 -19.21 -4.98 -40.04
N LEU A 374 -18.44 -5.77 -40.80
CA LEU A 374 -17.49 -5.24 -41.78
C LEU A 374 -18.18 -4.40 -42.85
N GLN A 375 -19.32 -4.87 -43.36
CA GLN A 375 -20.09 -4.16 -44.37
C GLN A 375 -20.61 -2.81 -43.84
N ASP A 376 -21.10 -2.77 -42.60
CA ASP A 376 -21.52 -1.54 -41.92
C ASP A 376 -20.35 -0.58 -41.72
N LEU A 377 -19.19 -1.07 -41.26
CA LEU A 377 -17.98 -0.27 -41.06
C LEU A 377 -17.48 0.33 -42.38
N LEU A 378 -17.43 -0.48 -43.44
CA LEU A 378 -17.07 -0.03 -44.80
C LEU A 378 -18.01 1.06 -45.30
N MET A 379 -19.32 0.92 -45.04
CA MET A 379 -20.31 1.93 -45.42
C MET A 379 -20.10 3.26 -44.67
N VAL A 380 -19.76 3.22 -43.38
CA VAL A 380 -19.43 4.42 -42.59
C VAL A 380 -18.15 5.09 -43.08
N ILE A 381 -17.09 4.31 -43.35
CA ILE A 381 -15.83 4.84 -43.89
C ILE A 381 -16.06 5.48 -45.27
N TYR A 382 -16.86 4.83 -46.12
CA TYR A 382 -17.21 5.36 -47.43
C TYR A 382 -17.96 6.70 -47.30
N LEU A 383 -18.94 6.78 -46.40
CA LEU A 383 -19.68 8.02 -46.14
C LEU A 383 -18.75 9.13 -45.63
N ALA A 384 -17.85 8.84 -44.70
CA ALA A 384 -16.88 9.80 -44.18
C ALA A 384 -15.92 10.31 -45.27
N ASN A 385 -15.48 9.43 -46.17
CA ASN A 385 -14.66 9.84 -47.32
C ASN A 385 -15.44 10.68 -48.32
N LEU A 386 -16.73 10.38 -48.53
CA LEU A 386 -17.60 11.16 -49.39
C LEU A 386 -17.83 12.56 -48.82
N THR A 387 -18.11 12.69 -47.51
CA THR A 387 -18.25 13.99 -46.85
C THR A 387 -16.95 14.78 -46.85
N LYS A 388 -15.80 14.14 -46.62
CA LYS A 388 -14.48 14.78 -46.72
C LYS A 388 -14.19 15.27 -48.14
N SER A 389 -14.56 14.50 -49.16
CA SER A 389 -14.41 14.89 -50.57
C SER A 389 -15.33 16.06 -50.93
N GLN A 390 -16.58 16.03 -50.48
CA GLN A 390 -17.53 17.14 -50.67
C GLN A 390 -17.07 18.42 -49.97
N LEU A 391 -16.54 18.30 -48.75
CA LEU A 391 -15.97 19.43 -48.02
C LEU A 391 -14.78 20.04 -48.78
N ALA A 392 -13.86 19.19 -49.26
CA ALA A 392 -12.71 19.64 -50.04
C ALA A 392 -13.11 20.33 -51.36
N ILE A 393 -14.18 19.84 -52.01
CA ILE A 393 -14.74 20.48 -53.22
C ILE A 393 -15.35 21.83 -52.88
N ALA A 394 -16.15 21.92 -51.80
CA ALA A 394 -16.78 23.16 -51.35
C ALA A 394 -15.74 24.22 -50.99
N GLU A 395 -14.68 23.84 -50.28
CA GLU A 395 -13.57 24.70 -49.89
C GLU A 395 -12.80 25.22 -51.11
N ARG A 396 -12.60 24.38 -52.14
CA ARG A 396 -11.99 24.81 -53.41
C ARG A 396 -12.89 25.74 -54.23
N LEU A 397 -14.19 25.51 -54.26
CA LEU A 397 -15.16 26.39 -54.93
C LEU A 397 -15.21 27.77 -54.27
N GLN A 398 -15.17 27.81 -52.94
CA GLN A 398 -15.17 29.06 -52.19
C GLN A 398 -13.87 29.86 -52.39
N ASN A 399 -12.73 29.20 -52.62
CA ASN A 399 -11.47 29.88 -52.95
C ASN A 399 -11.38 30.37 -54.41
N LEU A 400 -12.31 29.96 -55.29
CA LEU A 400 -12.40 30.37 -56.69
C LEU A 400 -13.41 31.50 -56.94
N LEU A 401 -14.30 31.75 -55.97
CA LEU A 401 -15.22 32.90 -55.90
C LEU A 401 -14.57 34.03 -55.09
#